data_AF-A0A8T6V565-F1
#
_entry.id   AF-A0A8T6V565-F1
#
_cell.length_a   1.000
_cell.length_b   1.000
_cell.length_c   1.000
_cell.angle_alpha   90.00
_cell.angle_beta   90.00
_cell.angle_gamma   90.00
#
_symmetry.space_group_name_H-M   'P 1'
#
loop_
_entity.id
_entity.type
_entity.pdbx_description
1 polymer ?
#
loop_
_entity_poly.entity_id
_entity_poly.type
_entity_poly.pdbx_seq_one_letter_code
_entity_poly.pdbx_strand_id
1 'polypeptide(L)'
;QDRRFYSGKAQLDAIKKHNKTTYNGDIIYLKSEVLKGRILNLKGWWNDMFFGFGEVCKGHFDAYVIGGEHNDVLKNKNAHQIIKTKMLNVNE
;
A
#
# COMPACT_ATOMS: atom_id res chain seq x y z
N GLN A 1 17.73 10.72 19.80
CA GLN A 1 17.51 9.48 19.03
C GLN A 1 16.53 9.78 17.91
N ASP A 2 16.96 9.62 16.66
CA ASP A 2 16.20 10.02 15.48
C ASP A 2 14.98 9.10 15.28
N ARG A 3 13.76 9.66 15.38
CA ARG A 3 12.49 8.92 15.26
C ARG A 3 12.37 8.15 13.94
N ARG A 4 13.11 8.57 12.89
CA ARG A 4 13.16 7.91 11.58
C ARG A 4 13.86 6.55 11.63
N PHE A 5 14.83 6.37 12.53
CA PHE A 5 15.56 5.11 12.69
C PHE A 5 14.70 4.05 13.40
N TYR A 6 13.78 4.50 14.27
CA TYR A 6 12.91 3.62 15.05
C TYR A 6 11.80 2.96 14.20
N SER A 7 11.29 3.65 13.17
CA SER A 7 10.24 3.09 12.31
C SER A 7 10.76 2.02 11.34
N GLY A 8 11.92 2.24 10.73
CA GLY A 8 12.49 1.30 9.75
C GLY A 8 12.91 -0.03 10.36
N LYS A 9 13.58 -0.02 11.51
CA LYS A 9 14.01 -1.25 12.20
C LYS A 9 12.82 -2.06 12.72
N ALA A 10 11.83 -1.39 13.33
CA ALA A 10 10.61 -2.05 13.79
C ALA A 10 9.81 -2.65 12.62
N GLN A 11 9.72 -1.97 11.48
CA GLN A 11 9.11 -2.53 10.27
C GLN A 11 9.87 -3.75 9.76
N LEU A 12 11.20 -3.68 9.67
CA LEU A 12 12.02 -4.83 9.22
C LEU A 12 11.91 -6.02 10.17
N ASP A 13 11.90 -5.78 11.48
CA ASP A 13 11.75 -6.83 12.49
C ASP A 13 10.34 -7.44 12.46
N ALA A 14 9.29 -6.63 12.23
CA ALA A 14 7.94 -7.11 12.02
C ALA A 14 7.82 -7.96 10.73
N ILE A 15 8.41 -7.50 9.61
CA ILE A 15 8.45 -8.24 8.35
C ILE A 15 9.16 -9.59 8.51
N LYS A 16 10.30 -9.62 9.23
CA LYS A 16 11.06 -10.86 9.47
C LYS A 16 10.32 -11.88 10.32
N LYS A 17 9.49 -11.41 11.27
CA LYS A 17 8.71 -12.26 12.17
C LYS A 17 7.34 -12.64 11.58
N HIS A 18 6.92 -11.99 10.51
CA HIS A 18 5.64 -12.26 9.88
C HIS A 18 5.70 -13.56 9.07
N ASN A 19 4.95 -14.58 9.49
CA ASN A 19 4.73 -15.76 8.67
C ASN A 19 4.02 -15.35 7.38
N LYS A 20 4.61 -15.67 6.22
CA LYS A 20 4.05 -15.33 4.91
C LYS A 20 2.82 -16.20 4.64
N THR A 21 1.67 -15.81 5.18
CA THR A 21 0.40 -16.45 4.89
C THR A 21 -0.11 -15.97 3.54
N THR A 22 -0.56 -16.89 2.70
CA THR A 22 -1.18 -16.54 1.41
C THR A 22 -2.58 -15.99 1.64
N TYR A 23 -2.93 -14.89 0.97
CA TYR A 23 -4.28 -14.32 0.98
C TYR A 23 -4.97 -14.55 -0.38
N ASN A 24 -6.11 -15.24 -0.38
CA ASN A 24 -6.83 -15.59 -1.61
C ASN A 24 -8.04 -14.68 -1.90
N GLY A 25 -8.35 -13.72 -1.02
CA GLY A 25 -9.45 -12.80 -1.24
C GLY A 25 -9.09 -11.67 -2.20
N ASP A 26 -10.12 -10.96 -2.67
CA ASP A 26 -9.95 -9.79 -3.53
C ASP A 26 -9.42 -8.60 -2.74
N ILE A 27 -8.58 -7.78 -3.39
CA ILE A 27 -7.89 -6.65 -2.78
C ILE A 27 -8.16 -5.39 -3.60
N ILE A 28 -8.62 -4.34 -2.92
CA ILE A 28 -8.57 -2.97 -3.42
C ILE A 28 -7.32 -2.30 -2.86
N TYR A 29 -6.45 -1.81 -3.72
CA TYR A 29 -5.19 -1.17 -3.32
C TYR A 29 -5.16 0.31 -3.72
N LEU A 30 -5.13 1.20 -2.72
CA LEU A 30 -5.05 2.64 -2.93
C LEU A 30 -3.61 3.11 -2.76
N LYS A 31 -2.96 3.43 -3.87
CA LYS A 31 -1.54 3.77 -3.95
C LYS A 31 -1.33 5.29 -3.93
N SER A 32 -0.40 5.75 -3.10
CA SER A 32 0.15 7.11 -3.18
C SER A 32 1.19 7.24 -4.31
N GLU A 33 1.50 8.47 -4.70
CA GLU A 33 2.59 8.76 -5.65
C GLU A 33 3.97 8.74 -5.00
N VAL A 34 4.04 8.54 -3.67
CA VAL A 34 5.30 8.61 -2.94
C VAL A 34 6.21 7.45 -3.32
N LEU A 35 7.27 7.80 -4.03
CA LEU A 35 8.39 6.90 -4.35
C LEU A 35 9.62 7.19 -3.47
N LYS A 36 9.44 7.74 -2.25
CA LYS A 36 10.54 8.12 -1.35
C LYS A 36 11.57 7.00 -1.13
N GLY A 37 11.13 5.74 -1.05
CA GLY A 37 12.06 4.62 -0.95
C GLY A 37 12.96 4.44 -2.18
N ARG A 38 12.43 4.66 -3.39
CA ARG A 38 13.21 4.67 -4.64
C ARG A 38 14.22 5.82 -4.66
N ILE A 39 13.78 7.02 -4.27
CA ILE A 39 14.65 8.21 -4.21
C ILE A 39 15.80 8.01 -3.21
N LEU A 40 15.54 7.28 -2.12
CA LEU A 40 16.53 6.95 -1.09
C LEU A 40 17.37 5.70 -1.42
N ASN A 41 17.31 5.18 -2.65
CA ASN A 41 18.00 3.95 -3.08
C ASN A 41 17.73 2.72 -2.19
N LEU A 42 16.55 2.66 -1.55
CA LEU A 42 16.14 1.48 -0.81
C LEU A 42 15.76 0.36 -1.78
N LYS A 43 16.08 -0.89 -1.45
CA LYS A 43 15.58 -2.05 -2.19
C LYS A 43 14.08 -2.22 -1.91
N GLY A 44 13.31 -2.58 -2.94
CA GLY A 44 11.88 -2.83 -2.82
C GLY A 44 11.16 -2.81 -4.16
N TRP A 45 9.87 -3.13 -4.14
CA TRP A 45 8.99 -3.17 -5.31
C TRP A 45 8.46 -1.77 -5.70
N TRP A 46 9.35 -0.78 -5.79
CA TRP A 46 8.94 0.61 -6.02
C TRP A 46 8.34 0.87 -7.40
N ASN A 47 8.64 0.00 -8.36
CA ASN A 47 8.08 0.06 -9.72
C ASN A 47 6.84 -0.85 -9.89
N ASP A 48 6.51 -1.65 -8.87
CA ASP A 48 5.30 -2.46 -8.89
C ASP A 48 4.11 -1.61 -8.43
N MET A 49 3.02 -1.69 -9.17
CA MET A 49 1.76 -1.03 -8.80
C MET A 49 1.21 -1.56 -7.47
N PHE A 50 1.53 -2.81 -7.14
CA PHE A 50 1.09 -3.49 -5.92
C PHE A 50 2.21 -3.67 -4.90
N PHE A 51 3.35 -2.99 -5.01
CA PHE A 51 4.43 -3.05 -4.00
C PHE A 51 4.84 -4.48 -3.53
N GLY A 52 4.76 -5.47 -4.40
CA GLY A 52 5.13 -6.86 -4.13
C GLY A 52 4.02 -7.70 -3.49
N PHE A 53 2.83 -7.14 -3.27
CA PHE A 53 1.70 -7.89 -2.68
C PHE A 53 1.31 -9.13 -3.51
N GLY A 54 1.59 -9.15 -4.82
CA GLY A 54 1.36 -10.33 -5.67
C GLY A 54 2.17 -11.59 -5.28
N GLU A 55 3.24 -11.45 -4.49
CA GLU A 55 3.98 -12.59 -3.97
C GLU A 55 3.16 -13.40 -2.95
N VAL A 56 2.30 -12.73 -2.19
CA VAL A 56 1.56 -13.32 -1.06
C VAL A 56 0.04 -13.31 -1.24
N CYS A 57 -0.48 -12.54 -2.20
CA CYS A 57 -1.91 -12.45 -2.46
C CYS A 57 -2.23 -13.02 -3.85
N LYS A 58 -3.27 -13.86 -3.92
CA LYS A 58 -3.65 -14.61 -5.14
C LYS A 58 -5.07 -14.32 -5.62
N GLY A 59 -5.85 -13.51 -4.89
CA GLY A 59 -7.16 -13.04 -5.34
C GLY A 59 -7.06 -11.95 -6.40
N HIS A 60 -8.21 -11.37 -6.77
CA HIS A 60 -8.25 -10.29 -7.75
C HIS A 60 -7.72 -8.99 -7.14
N PHE A 61 -6.88 -8.27 -7.89
CA PHE A 61 -6.31 -7.00 -7.47
C PHE A 61 -6.88 -5.85 -8.29
N ASP A 62 -7.45 -4.87 -7.60
CA ASP A 62 -7.93 -3.63 -8.19
C ASP A 62 -7.16 -2.44 -7.57
N ALA A 63 -6.21 -1.87 -8.32
CA ALA A 63 -5.33 -0.81 -7.81
C ALA A 63 -5.60 0.55 -8.44
N TYR A 64 -5.51 1.59 -7.61
CA TYR A 64 -5.76 2.97 -7.97
C TYR A 64 -4.65 3.88 -7.47
N VAL A 65 -4.09 4.71 -8.34
CA VAL A 65 -3.16 5.77 -7.92
C VAL A 65 -3.97 7.00 -7.53
N ILE A 66 -3.95 7.33 -6.24
CA ILE A 66 -4.72 8.44 -5.66
C ILE A 66 -3.93 9.76 -5.70
N GLY A 67 -2.60 9.69 -5.74
CA GLY A 67 -1.73 10.84 -5.62
C GLY A 67 -1.44 11.24 -4.17
N GLY A 68 -0.64 12.30 -4.00
CA GLY A 68 -0.31 12.85 -2.68
C GLY A 68 0.70 12.03 -1.88
N GLU A 69 0.94 12.45 -0.64
CA GLU A 69 1.83 11.75 0.29
C GLU A 69 1.15 10.50 0.88
N HIS A 70 1.92 9.61 1.51
CA HIS A 70 1.38 8.39 2.13
C HIS A 70 0.25 8.69 3.12
N ASN A 71 0.36 9.80 3.86
CA ASN A 71 -0.63 10.22 4.87
C ASN A 71 -1.85 10.95 4.28
N ASP A 72 -1.88 11.18 2.97
CA ASP A 72 -2.92 11.98 2.31
C ASP A 72 -3.85 11.14 1.43
N VAL A 73 -3.51 9.87 1.16
CA VAL A 73 -4.31 8.96 0.33
C VAL A 73 -5.77 8.94 0.78
N LEU A 74 -6.01 8.75 2.08
CA LEU A 74 -7.37 8.68 2.63
C LEU A 74 -8.06 10.04 2.78
N LYS A 75 -7.35 11.16 2.61
CA LYS A 75 -7.95 12.50 2.63
C LYS A 75 -8.43 12.93 1.24
N ASN A 76 -7.96 12.25 0.19
CA ASN A 76 -8.29 12.56 -1.19
C ASN A 76 -9.72 12.12 -1.51
N LYS A 77 -10.49 13.01 -2.15
CA LYS A 77 -11.88 12.73 -2.58
C LYS A 77 -11.97 11.52 -3.50
N ASN A 78 -10.98 11.28 -4.34
CA ASN A 78 -10.95 10.14 -5.25
C ASN A 78 -10.91 8.81 -4.49
N ALA A 79 -10.15 8.75 -3.38
CA ALA A 79 -10.13 7.56 -2.52
C ALA A 79 -11.52 7.30 -1.92
N HIS A 80 -12.20 8.34 -1.44
CA HIS A 80 -13.57 8.19 -0.92
C HIS A 80 -14.54 7.67 -1.99
N GLN A 81 -14.48 8.19 -3.21
CA GLN A 81 -15.32 7.72 -4.31
C GLN A 81 -15.07 6.25 -4.63
N ILE A 82 -13.80 5.84 -4.77
CA ILE A 82 -13.44 4.44 -5.02
C ILE A 82 -13.96 3.52 -3.91
N ILE A 83 -13.77 3.90 -2.64
CA ILE A 83 -14.26 3.12 -1.50
C ILE A 83 -15.79 2.99 -1.54
N LYS A 84 -16.53 4.09 -1.77
CA LYS A 84 -17.99 4.06 -1.87
C LYS A 84 -18.47 3.14 -2.99
N THR A 85 -17.90 3.27 -4.19
CA THR A 85 -18.32 2.50 -5.35
C THR A 85 -17.95 1.03 -5.22
N LYS A 86 -16.72 0.72 -4.79
CA LYS A 86 -16.17 -0.65 -4.85
C LYS A 86 -16.44 -1.48 -3.60
N MET A 87 -16.55 -0.85 -2.43
CA MET A 87 -16.81 -1.58 -1.18
C MET A 87 -18.26 -1.49 -0.72
N LEU A 88 -18.90 -0.35 -0.95
CA LEU A 88 -20.24 -0.09 -0.38
C LEU A 88 -21.36 -0.20 -1.42
N ASN A 89 -21.05 -0.41 -2.70
CA ASN A 89 -22.00 -0.38 -3.83
C ASN A 89 -22.90 0.87 -3.81
N VAL A 90 -22.42 1.98 -3.27
CA VAL A 90 -23.15 3.26 -3.28
C VAL A 90 -22.77 3.99 -4.56
N ASN A 91 -23.69 4.01 -5.51
CA ASN A 91 -23.63 4.91 -6.65
C ASN A 91 -24.27 6.24 -6.22
N GLU A 92 -23.54 7.35 -6.39
CA GLU A 92 -24.05 8.71 -6.14
C GLU A 92 -25.19 9.07 -7.12
#